data_AF-A0A6G3XMP6-F1
#
_entry.id   AF-A0A6G3XMP6-F1
#
_cell.length_a   1.000
_cell.length_b   1.000
_cell.length_c   1.000
_cell.angle_alpha   90.00
_cell.angle_beta   90.00
_cell.angle_gamma   90.00
#
_symmetry.space_group_name_H-M   'P 1'
#
loop_
_entity.id
_entity.type
_entity.pdbx_description
1 polymer ?
#
loop_
_entity_poly.entity_id
_entity_poly.type
_entity_poly.pdbx_seq_one_letter_code
_entity_poly.pdbx_strand_id
1 'polypeptide(L)' 'PDLHLNGREAGEAAARAGARRLVLTHIPPWTDADRNAADARAVYKGPVELAAPGAVYEL' A
#
# COMPACT_ATOMS: atom_id res chain seq x y z
N PRO A 1 -9.63 12.19 -13.02
CA PRO A 1 -8.97 10.90 -13.39
C PRO A 1 -7.45 11.06 -13.17
N ASP A 2 -6.74 9.99 -12.82
CA ASP A 2 -5.27 9.94 -12.67
C ASP A 2 -4.63 10.75 -11.51
N LEU A 3 -5.42 11.17 -10.52
CA LEU A 3 -4.89 11.88 -9.35
C LEU A 3 -4.41 10.93 -8.22
N HIS A 4 -5.01 9.74 -8.11
CA HIS A 4 -4.78 8.82 -7.01
C HIS A 4 -4.31 7.45 -7.52
N LEU A 5 -3.49 6.79 -6.72
CA LEU A 5 -3.05 5.42 -6.96
C LEU A 5 -4.06 4.41 -6.42
N ASN A 6 -4.20 3.28 -7.10
CA ASN A 6 -4.78 2.07 -6.51
C ASN A 6 -3.71 1.22 -5.80
N GLY A 7 -4.14 0.16 -5.09
CA GLY A 7 -3.25 -0.73 -4.35
C GLY A 7 -2.14 -1.36 -5.20
N ARG A 8 -2.45 -1.78 -6.43
CA ARG A 8 -1.45 -2.34 -7.36
C ARG A 8 -0.38 -1.30 -7.70
N GLU A 9 -0.79 -0.09 -8.09
CA GLU A 9 0.13 0.98 -8.48
C GLU A 9 1.04 1.40 -7.33
N ALA A 10 0.52 1.43 -6.10
CA ALA A 10 1.31 1.64 -4.89
C ALA A 10 2.35 0.51 -4.67
N GLY A 11 1.96 -0.75 -4.88
CA GLY A 11 2.86 -1.89 -4.85
C GLY A 11 3.97 -1.80 -5.91
N GLU A 12 3.64 -1.45 -7.15
CA GLU A 12 4.62 -1.27 -8.22
C GLU A 12 5.59 -0.13 -7.91
N ALA A 13 5.11 0.97 -7.31
CA ALA A 13 5.96 2.07 -6.87
C ALA A 13 6.96 1.62 -5.78
N ALA A 14 6.51 0.86 -4.77
CA ALA A 14 7.37 0.32 -3.73
C ALA A 14 8.43 -0.66 -4.29
N ALA A 15 8.03 -1.52 -5.24
CA ALA A 15 8.94 -2.45 -5.90
C ALA A 15 10.03 -1.71 -6.70
N ARG A 16 9.65 -0.71 -7.51
CA ARG A 16 10.61 0.12 -8.28
C ARG A 16 11.58 0.88 -7.38
N ALA A 17 11.11 1.35 -6.22
CA ALA A 17 11.93 2.07 -5.27
C ALA A 17 12.88 1.17 -4.46
N GLY A 18 12.73 -0.16 -4.52
CA GLY A 18 13.46 -1.08 -3.64
C GLY A 18 13.14 -0.85 -2.16
N ALA A 19 11.91 -0.43 -1.85
CA ALA A 19 11.50 -0.12 -0.48
C ALA A 19 11.59 -1.37 0.42
N ARG A 20 11.92 -1.16 1.70
CA ARG A 20 11.95 -2.24 2.72
C ARG A 20 10.56 -2.66 3.20
N ARG A 21 9.56 -1.78 3.11
CA ARG A 21 8.17 -1.98 3.55
C ARG A 21 7.26 -1.04 2.76
N LEU A 22 6.03 -1.48 2.51
CA LEU A 22 4.93 -0.64 2.00
C LEU A 22 3.82 -0.55 3.06
N VAL A 23 3.44 0.67 3.42
CA VAL A 23 2.28 0.96 4.28
C VAL A 23 1.24 1.72 3.45
N LEU A 24 0.09 1.10 3.20
CA LEU A 24 -1.01 1.71 2.46
C LEU A 24 -1.85 2.59 3.37
N THR A 25 -2.16 3.81 2.93
CA THR A 25 -2.98 4.79 3.65
C THR A 25 -3.86 5.57 2.66
N HIS A 26 -4.67 6.51 3.15
CA HIS A 26 -5.58 7.34 2.34
C HIS A 26 -6.50 6.49 1.46
N ILE A 27 -6.96 5.36 1.99
CA ILE A 27 -7.93 4.49 1.33
C ILE A 27 -9.33 5.08 1.59
N PRO A 28 -10.10 5.42 0.55
CA PRO A 28 -11.42 5.97 0.75
C PRO A 28 -12.35 4.99 1.47
N PRO A 29 -13.21 5.45 2.41
CA PRO A 29 -14.02 4.57 3.25
C PRO A 29 -15.09 3.78 2.49
N TRP A 30 -15.38 4.16 1.24
CA TRP A 30 -16.28 3.44 0.34
C TRP A 30 -15.59 2.34 -0.49
N THR A 31 -14.32 2.06 -0.23
CA THR A 31 -13.54 1.01 -0.90
C THR A 31 -13.06 -0.05 0.09
N ASP A 32 -12.71 -1.22 -0.43
CA ASP A 32 -12.15 -2.31 0.35
C ASP A 32 -10.63 -2.15 0.51
N ALA A 33 -10.19 -1.91 1.74
CA ALA A 33 -8.78 -1.75 2.07
C ALA A 33 -7.99 -3.06 1.92
N ASP A 34 -8.59 -4.20 2.27
CA ASP A 34 -7.95 -5.51 2.17
C ASP A 34 -7.73 -5.89 0.71
N ARG A 35 -8.66 -5.52 -0.17
CA ARG A 35 -8.47 -5.67 -1.62
C ARG A 35 -7.29 -4.85 -2.13
N ASN A 36 -7.15 -3.60 -1.71
CA ASN A 36 -5.99 -2.78 -2.09
C ASN A 36 -4.68 -3.39 -1.56
N ALA A 37 -4.67 -3.93 -0.34
CA ALA A 37 -3.52 -4.62 0.21
C ALA A 37 -3.20 -5.91 -0.56
N ALA A 38 -4.20 -6.68 -0.97
CA ALA A 38 -4.01 -7.87 -1.80
C ALA A 38 -3.42 -7.52 -3.18
N ASP A 39 -3.94 -6.47 -3.82
CA ASP A 39 -3.44 -5.99 -5.11
C ASP A 39 -1.98 -5.52 -5.03
N ALA A 40 -1.62 -4.82 -3.94
CA ALA A 40 -0.24 -4.41 -3.67
C ALA A 40 0.70 -5.63 -3.47
N ARG A 41 0.26 -6.63 -2.68
CA ARG A 41 1.02 -7.87 -2.43
C ARG A 41 1.24 -8.72 -3.68
N ALA A 42 0.36 -8.60 -4.68
CA ALA A 42 0.52 -9.33 -5.94
C ALA A 42 1.77 -8.87 -6.73
N VAL A 43 2.18 -7.61 -6.58
CA VAL A 43 3.27 -6.98 -7.36
C VAL A 43 4.50 -6.61 -6.53
N TYR A 44 4.35 -6.39 -5.22
CA TYR A 44 5.46 -6.10 -4.31
C TYR A 44 5.74 -7.30 -3.39
N LYS A 45 6.99 -7.75 -3.35
CA LYS A 45 7.41 -8.94 -2.59
C LYS A 45 7.80 -8.66 -1.14
N GLY A 46 7.93 -7.39 -0.75
CA GLY A 46 8.20 -7.01 0.64
C GLY A 46 6.93 -6.95 1.50
N PRO A 47 7.08 -6.61 2.79
CA PRO A 47 5.96 -6.49 3.72
C PRO A 47 4.97 -5.39 3.29
N VAL A 48 3.67 -5.73 3.28
CA VAL A 48 2.56 -4.81 2.99
C VAL A 48 1.61 -4.75 4.18
N GLU A 49 1.39 -3.55 4.69
CA GLU A 49 0.52 -3.25 5.82
C GLU A 49 -0.52 -2.18 5.46
N LEU A 50 -1.68 -2.24 6.12
CA LEU A 50 -2.63 -1.12 6.14
C LEU A 50 -2.28 -0.21 7.30
N ALA A 51 -2.24 1.10 7.06
CA ALA A 51 -2.07 2.08 8.11
C ALA A 51 -3.25 2.03 9.08
N ALA A 52 -2.95 2.16 10.37
CA ALA A 52 -3.94 2.31 11.43
C ALA A 52 -3.59 3.52 12.30
N PRO A 53 -4.58 4.22 12.89
CA PRO A 53 -4.31 5.30 13.83
C PRO A 53 -3.40 4.84 14.97
N GLY A 54 -2.34 5.62 15.22
CA GLY A 54 -1.37 5.31 16.27
C GLY A 54 -0.33 4.24 15.91
N ALA A 55 -0.32 3.71 14.69
CA ALA A 55 0.75 2.82 14.24
C ALA A 55 2.11 3.54 14.22
N VAL A 56 3.14 2.90 14.77
CA VAL A 56 4.53 3.39 14.83
C VAL A 56 5.43 2.41 14.10
N TYR A 57 6.40 2.94 13.35
CA TYR A 57 7.34 2.16 12.55
C TYR A 57 8.77 2.54 12.92
N GLU A 58 9.58 1.55 13.29
CA GLU A 58 11.02 1.70 13.46
C GLU A 58 11.73 1.35 12.14
N LEU A 59 12.78 2.10 11.81
CA LEU A 59 13.52 1.99 10.54
C LEU A 59 14.86 1.28 10.72
#